data_AF-X1CL05-F1
#
_entry.id   AF-X1CL05-F1
#
_cell.length_a   1.000
_cell.length_b   1.000
_cell.length_c   1.000
_cell.angle_alpha   90.00
_cell.angle_beta   90.00
_cell.angle_gamma   90.00
#
_symmetry.space_group_name_H-M   'P 1'
#
loop_
_entity.id
_entity.type
_entity.pdbx_description
1 polymer ?
#
loop_
_entity_poly.entity_id
_entity_poly.type
_entity_poly.pdbx_seq_one_letter_code
_entity_poly.pdbx_strand_id
1 'polypeptide(L)'
;DIIGHPRLVRLNPNIPWKTRGNGAVSIQVEGENQSKIRSIVEEAIKKYARMEDDQTNPGFVLLEEPPPFENYEKAVKEIVSIEETKQLLDSLGADYKGYKNSRGLIGATASVAWSPKHDKTYELITYREENKWGTKRKVDDESVKNMDKISISTFDNYDYKNNHNRLVPNSPCPILYGIRGENEEELIRAYSLIKSEAVDDFLIFETNQGTDEHLQKKNIDDIQPYESVITEGQVIKNPRTIEGGHVIFSIKDSTGLIGATASVAWS
;
A
#
# COMPACT_ATOMS: atom_id res chain seq x y z
N ASP A 1 -18.49 10.52 14.76
CA ASP A 1 -18.65 9.30 13.95
C ASP A 1 -17.59 9.20 12.87
N ILE A 2 -17.31 7.98 12.39
CA ILE A 2 -16.46 7.75 11.20
C ILE A 2 -17.34 7.95 9.96
N ILE A 3 -16.82 8.68 8.97
CA ILE A 3 -17.51 8.92 7.70
C ILE A 3 -16.91 8.02 6.62
N GLY A 4 -17.76 7.23 5.96
CA GLY A 4 -17.35 6.36 4.86
C GLY A 4 -16.34 5.28 5.27
N HIS A 5 -15.57 4.80 4.29
CA HIS A 5 -14.52 3.82 4.53
C HIS A 5 -13.22 4.48 4.97
N PRO A 6 -12.43 3.84 5.86
CA PRO A 6 -11.03 4.17 6.01
C PRO A 6 -10.30 3.98 4.68
N ARG A 7 -9.26 4.77 4.44
CA ARG A 7 -8.44 4.67 3.23
C ARG A 7 -7.13 3.94 3.52
N LEU A 8 -6.73 3.04 2.63
CA LEU A 8 -5.42 2.39 2.63
C LEU A 8 -4.67 2.83 1.38
N VAL A 9 -3.71 3.73 1.54
CA VAL A 9 -3.02 4.39 0.43
C VAL A 9 -1.60 3.87 0.32
N ARG A 10 -1.26 3.27 -0.82
CA ARG A 10 0.09 2.84 -1.19
C ARG A 10 0.87 4.02 -1.74
N LEU A 11 2.08 4.21 -1.25
CA LEU A 11 3.02 5.21 -1.76
C LEU A 11 4.06 4.56 -2.69
N ASN A 12 5.05 5.34 -3.10
CA ASN A 12 6.06 4.93 -4.07
C ASN A 12 6.68 3.57 -3.71
N PRO A 13 6.52 2.52 -4.55
CA PRO A 13 6.98 1.18 -4.22
C PRO A 13 8.51 1.04 -4.28
N ASN A 14 9.24 2.01 -4.81
CA ASN A 14 10.69 1.90 -5.00
C ASN A 14 11.51 2.51 -3.86
N ILE A 15 10.86 3.13 -2.86
CA ILE A 15 11.56 3.76 -1.74
C ILE A 15 12.31 2.69 -0.91
N PRO A 16 13.61 2.87 -0.63
CA PRO A 16 14.39 1.90 0.15
C PRO A 16 14.07 1.96 1.65
N TRP A 17 13.65 3.12 2.15
CA TRP A 17 13.29 3.36 3.55
C TRP A 17 11.79 3.15 3.80
N LYS A 18 11.26 2.00 3.34
CA LYS A 18 9.86 1.63 3.49
C LYS A 18 9.71 0.39 4.38
N THR A 19 8.57 0.29 5.05
CA THR A 19 8.06 -1.01 5.50
C THR A 19 7.52 -1.79 4.30
N ARG A 20 7.37 -3.11 4.43
CA ARG A 20 6.86 -3.95 3.33
C ARG A 20 5.50 -3.41 2.85
N GLY A 21 5.45 -2.97 1.59
CA GLY A 21 4.25 -2.44 0.94
C GLY A 21 4.03 -0.93 1.04
N ASN A 22 4.89 -0.15 1.70
CA ASN A 22 4.86 1.33 1.76
C ASN A 22 3.45 1.95 1.80
N GLY A 23 2.64 1.58 2.80
CA GLY A 23 1.24 2.02 2.92
C GLY A 23 1.02 2.96 4.09
N ALA A 24 0.03 3.84 3.97
CA ALA A 24 -0.49 4.69 5.03
C ALA A 24 -2.01 4.63 5.09
N VAL A 25 -2.58 4.97 6.24
CA VAL A 25 -4.04 4.92 6.48
C VAL A 25 -4.55 6.32 6.83
N SER A 26 -5.78 6.63 6.41
CA SER A 26 -6.51 7.81 6.87
C SER A 26 -7.97 7.46 7.13
N ILE A 27 -8.60 8.21 8.04
CA ILE A 27 -9.99 8.02 8.44
C ILE A 27 -10.62 9.40 8.54
N GLN A 28 -11.80 9.58 7.93
CA GLN A 28 -12.56 10.81 8.08
C GLN A 28 -13.51 10.67 9.28
N VAL A 29 -13.59 11.73 10.10
CA VAL A 29 -14.41 11.76 11.30
C VAL A 29 -15.20 13.06 11.39
N GLU A 30 -16.43 13.00 11.89
CA GLU A 30 -17.31 14.15 12.12
C GLU A 30 -17.74 14.24 13.59
N GLY A 31 -17.90 15.47 14.08
CA GLY A 31 -18.57 15.77 15.36
C GLY A 31 -17.72 15.57 16.62
N GLU A 32 -16.42 15.34 16.50
CA GLU A 32 -15.52 15.06 17.62
C GLU A 32 -14.52 16.20 17.86
N ASN A 33 -14.16 16.43 19.14
CA ASN A 33 -13.17 17.43 19.51
C ASN A 33 -11.76 16.95 19.12
N GLN A 34 -11.03 17.77 18.35
CA GLN A 34 -9.67 17.47 17.86
C GLN A 34 -8.71 17.03 18.98
N SER A 35 -8.80 17.62 20.18
CA SER A 35 -7.96 17.24 21.34
C SER A 35 -8.25 15.83 21.86
N LYS A 36 -9.51 15.39 21.79
CA LYS A 36 -9.93 14.03 22.16
C LYS A 36 -9.44 13.03 21.12
N ILE A 37 -9.59 13.36 19.83
CA ILE A 37 -9.05 12.55 18.72
C ILE A 37 -7.54 12.36 18.89
N ARG A 38 -6.81 13.47 19.11
CA ARG A 38 -5.37 13.43 19.37
C ARG A 38 -5.02 12.48 20.50
N SER A 39 -5.71 12.58 21.64
CA SER A 39 -5.45 11.72 22.80
C SER A 39 -5.63 10.24 22.47
N ILE A 40 -6.72 9.88 21.77
CA ILE A 40 -6.99 8.49 21.35
C ILE A 40 -5.88 7.98 20.40
N VAL A 41 -5.47 8.78 19.42
CA VAL A 41 -4.41 8.42 18.47
C VAL A 41 -3.07 8.24 19.19
N GLU A 42 -2.70 9.15 20.09
CA GLU A 42 -1.47 9.05 20.87
C GLU A 42 -1.46 7.80 21.78
N GLU A 43 -2.58 7.46 22.40
CA GLU A 43 -2.74 6.24 23.19
C GLU A 43 -2.61 4.97 22.32
N ALA A 44 -3.24 4.95 21.15
CA ALA A 44 -3.15 3.83 20.21
C ALA A 44 -1.70 3.62 19.74
N ILE A 45 -1.00 4.70 19.37
CA ILE A 45 0.41 4.63 18.98
C ILE A 45 1.26 4.13 20.14
N LYS A 46 1.05 4.64 21.36
CA LYS A 46 1.79 4.20 22.55
C LYS A 46 1.60 2.71 22.85
N LYS A 47 0.38 2.20 22.63
CA LYS A 47 0.03 0.80 22.92
C LYS A 47 0.53 -0.17 21.85
N TYR A 48 0.39 0.19 20.57
CA TYR A 48 0.55 -0.77 19.46
C TYR A 48 1.79 -0.56 18.60
N ALA A 49 2.40 0.64 18.58
CA ALA A 49 3.61 0.84 17.80
C ALA A 49 4.81 0.12 18.45
N ARG A 50 5.56 -0.63 17.63
CA ARG A 50 6.83 -1.28 18.01
C ARG A 50 7.95 -0.24 18.08
N MET A 51 7.90 0.62 19.09
CA MET A 51 8.83 1.75 19.26
C MET A 51 10.29 1.31 19.48
N GLU A 52 10.53 0.06 19.85
CA GLU A 52 11.84 -0.56 19.98
C GLU A 52 12.52 -0.88 18.63
N ASP A 53 11.78 -0.96 17.53
CA ASP A 53 12.34 -1.22 16.20
C ASP A 53 12.82 0.09 15.56
N ASP A 54 14.13 0.22 15.30
CA ASP A 54 14.76 1.40 14.70
C ASP A 54 14.14 1.80 13.34
N GLN A 55 13.56 0.86 12.60
CA GLN A 55 12.89 1.14 11.33
C GLN A 55 11.46 1.64 11.51
N THR A 56 10.87 1.49 12.70
CA THR A 56 9.53 1.97 13.02
C THR A 56 9.57 3.44 13.43
N ASN A 57 9.07 4.30 12.56
CA ASN A 57 9.06 5.77 12.74
C ASN A 57 7.64 6.34 12.55
N PRO A 58 6.73 6.14 13.53
CA PRO A 58 5.33 6.53 13.40
C PRO A 58 5.14 8.04 13.25
N GLY A 59 4.01 8.43 12.68
CA GLY A 59 3.54 9.81 12.66
C GLY A 59 2.04 9.85 12.39
N PHE A 60 1.37 10.85 12.93
CA PHE A 60 -0.03 11.13 12.60
C PHE A 60 -0.20 12.61 12.28
N VAL A 61 -1.25 12.89 11.52
CA VAL A 61 -1.67 14.23 11.08
C VAL A 61 -3.19 14.32 11.27
N LEU A 62 -3.65 15.41 11.87
CA LEU A 62 -5.04 15.79 11.97
C LEU A 62 -5.23 17.11 11.21
N LEU A 63 -6.16 17.11 10.26
CA LEU A 63 -6.46 18.22 9.38
C LEU A 63 -7.98 18.33 9.25
N GLU A 64 -8.50 19.55 9.25
CA GLU A 64 -9.91 19.81 8.95
C GLU A 64 -10.20 19.62 7.46
N GLU A 65 -9.26 20.07 6.61
CA GLU A 65 -9.34 19.97 5.15
C GLU A 65 -8.15 19.19 4.59
N PRO A 66 -8.34 18.36 3.56
CA PRO A 66 -7.26 17.58 2.98
C PRO A 66 -6.21 18.49 2.32
N PRO A 67 -4.91 18.12 2.37
CA PRO A 67 -3.89 18.78 1.56
C PRO A 67 -4.21 18.66 0.06
N PRO A 68 -3.61 19.50 -0.80
CA PRO A 68 -3.70 19.35 -2.24
C PRO A 68 -3.34 17.92 -2.71
N PHE A 69 -4.07 17.42 -3.71
CA PHE A 69 -3.92 16.06 -4.23
C PHE A 69 -2.50 15.79 -4.76
N GLU A 70 -1.84 16.83 -5.24
CA GLU A 70 -0.47 16.82 -5.76
C GLU A 70 0.54 16.34 -4.70
N ASN A 71 0.24 16.52 -3.40
CA ASN A 71 1.07 15.99 -2.33
C ASN A 71 1.04 14.45 -2.27
N TYR A 72 -0.11 13.84 -2.55
CA TYR A 72 -0.20 12.40 -2.75
C TYR A 72 0.52 11.98 -4.03
N GLU A 73 0.28 12.67 -5.16
CA GLU A 73 0.90 12.32 -6.44
C GLU A 73 2.43 12.31 -6.36
N LYS A 74 3.00 13.30 -5.69
CA LYS A 74 4.43 13.34 -5.43
C LYS A 74 4.88 12.15 -4.57
N ALA A 75 4.16 11.85 -3.49
CA ALA A 75 4.53 10.76 -2.58
C ALA A 75 4.39 9.34 -3.21
N VAL A 76 3.52 9.17 -4.21
CA VAL A 76 3.35 7.90 -4.92
C VAL A 76 4.31 7.73 -6.10
N LYS A 77 4.84 8.83 -6.67
CA LYS A 77 5.71 8.81 -7.86
C LYS A 77 7.19 9.08 -7.57
N GLU A 78 7.50 9.84 -6.51
CA GLU A 78 8.83 10.42 -6.26
C GLU A 78 9.32 10.19 -4.81
N ILE A 79 10.50 10.72 -4.49
CA ILE A 79 11.00 10.79 -3.11
C ILE A 79 10.53 12.10 -2.48
N VAL A 80 9.92 11.98 -1.30
CA VAL A 80 9.48 13.10 -0.47
C VAL A 80 10.35 13.20 0.78
N SER A 81 10.82 14.40 1.09
CA SER A 81 11.58 14.75 2.29
C SER A 81 10.66 15.01 3.49
N ILE A 82 11.21 14.84 4.71
CA ILE A 82 10.44 15.12 5.91
C ILE A 82 10.33 16.64 6.16
N GLU A 83 11.34 17.40 5.74
CA GLU A 83 11.39 18.85 5.86
C GLU A 83 10.28 19.51 5.05
N GLU A 84 10.10 19.14 3.78
CA GLU A 84 9.02 19.69 2.96
C GLU A 84 7.63 19.31 3.51
N THR A 85 7.51 18.11 4.06
CA THR A 85 6.25 17.62 4.65
C THR A 85 5.89 18.44 5.88
N LYS A 86 6.85 18.74 6.75
CA LYS A 86 6.61 19.58 7.94
C LYS A 86 6.27 21.02 7.55
N GLN A 87 6.98 21.60 6.58
CA GLN A 87 6.67 22.94 6.08
C GLN A 87 5.24 23.03 5.53
N LEU A 88 4.80 22.03 4.78
CA LEU A 88 3.42 21.93 4.30
C LEU A 88 2.44 21.86 5.49
N LEU A 89 2.66 20.95 6.43
CA LEU A 89 1.78 20.77 7.59
C LEU A 89 1.67 22.05 8.43
N ASP A 90 2.78 22.75 8.65
CA ASP A 90 2.80 24.03 9.37
C ASP A 90 2.01 25.10 8.59
N SER A 91 2.14 25.14 7.27
CA SER A 91 1.39 26.09 6.41
C SER A 91 -0.12 25.83 6.38
N LEU A 92 -0.52 24.57 6.59
CA LEU A 92 -1.92 24.15 6.67
C LEU A 92 -2.50 24.30 8.08
N GLY A 93 -1.70 24.69 9.08
CA GLY A 93 -2.13 24.73 10.48
C GLY A 93 -2.49 23.34 11.02
N ALA A 94 -1.87 22.28 10.49
CA ALA A 94 -2.18 20.91 10.86
C ALA A 94 -1.80 20.62 12.32
N ASP A 95 -2.59 19.78 12.99
CA ASP A 95 -2.19 19.22 14.27
C ASP A 95 -1.54 17.84 14.07
N TYR A 96 -0.23 17.75 14.26
CA TYR A 96 0.52 16.54 13.95
C TYR A 96 1.56 16.20 15.02
N LYS A 97 2.04 14.95 14.97
CA LYS A 97 3.16 14.50 15.78
C LYS A 97 3.92 13.41 15.04
N GLY A 98 5.21 13.67 14.82
CA GLY A 98 6.17 12.68 14.36
C GLY A 98 6.90 12.05 15.54
N TYR A 99 7.11 10.74 15.49
CA TYR A 99 7.93 10.00 16.46
C TYR A 99 9.26 9.63 15.79
N LYS A 100 10.34 9.59 16.59
CA LYS A 100 11.71 9.34 16.10
C LYS A 100 12.08 10.28 14.93
N ASN A 101 12.46 9.74 13.78
CA ASN A 101 12.80 10.56 12.61
C ASN A 101 11.58 11.16 11.88
N SER A 102 10.36 10.94 12.39
CA SER A 102 9.10 11.53 11.90
C SER A 102 8.68 11.12 10.48
N ARG A 103 9.35 10.17 9.83
CA ARG A 103 9.06 9.80 8.43
C ARG A 103 7.62 9.32 8.20
N GLY A 104 6.94 8.78 9.22
CA GLY A 104 5.53 8.42 9.15
C GLY A 104 4.60 9.59 8.78
N LEU A 105 5.03 10.85 8.99
CA LEU A 105 4.27 12.02 8.58
C LEU A 105 4.09 12.09 7.06
N ILE A 106 5.07 11.64 6.25
CA ILE A 106 4.96 11.61 4.78
C ILE A 106 3.76 10.74 4.37
N GLY A 107 3.68 9.55 4.97
CA GLY A 107 2.58 8.61 4.80
C GLY A 107 1.23 9.20 5.22
N ALA A 108 1.17 9.72 6.44
CA ALA A 108 -0.06 10.30 6.98
C ALA A 108 -0.57 11.48 6.16
N THR A 109 0.31 12.39 5.73
CA THR A 109 -0.07 13.52 4.87
C THR A 109 -0.57 13.04 3.51
N ALA A 110 0.13 12.10 2.88
CA ALA A 110 -0.25 11.58 1.58
C ALA A 110 -1.57 10.79 1.62
N SER A 111 -1.85 10.03 2.68
CA SER A 111 -3.13 9.30 2.81
C SER A 111 -4.32 10.23 3.04
N VAL A 112 -4.12 11.39 3.66
CA VAL A 112 -5.17 12.42 3.80
C VAL A 112 -5.38 13.17 2.47
N ALA A 113 -4.29 13.46 1.74
CA ALA A 113 -4.34 14.14 0.44
C ALA A 113 -4.97 13.27 -0.67
N TRP A 114 -4.81 11.95 -0.60
CA TRP A 114 -5.38 11.04 -1.58
C TRP A 114 -6.90 11.11 -1.58
N SER A 115 -7.45 11.24 -2.78
CA SER A 115 -8.87 11.07 -3.08
C SER A 115 -8.98 10.23 -4.34
N PRO A 116 -10.03 9.41 -4.49
CA PRO A 116 -10.22 8.53 -5.64
C PRO A 116 -10.67 9.34 -6.88
N LYS A 117 -9.84 10.29 -7.34
CA LYS A 117 -10.13 11.17 -8.48
C LYS A 117 -10.13 10.43 -9.81
N HIS A 118 -9.27 9.42 -9.95
CA HIS A 118 -9.06 8.71 -11.21
C HIS A 118 -9.66 7.31 -11.17
N ASP A 119 -9.28 6.53 -10.16
CA ASP A 119 -9.70 5.15 -9.98
C ASP A 119 -9.63 4.77 -8.49
N LYS A 120 -10.29 3.68 -8.13
CA LYS A 120 -10.20 3.08 -6.80
C LYS A 120 -10.57 1.62 -6.82
N THR A 121 -9.99 0.89 -5.88
CA THR A 121 -10.44 -0.45 -5.52
C THR A 121 -10.72 -0.50 -4.02
N TYR A 122 -11.13 -1.67 -3.56
CA TYR A 122 -11.39 -1.95 -2.16
C TYR A 122 -10.55 -3.14 -1.69
N GLU A 123 -10.16 -3.13 -0.43
CA GLU A 123 -9.51 -4.27 0.22
C GLU A 123 -10.21 -4.57 1.54
N LEU A 124 -10.85 -5.74 1.64
CA LEU A 124 -11.38 -6.27 2.89
C LEU A 124 -10.24 -6.98 3.63
N ILE A 125 -9.82 -6.42 4.76
CA ILE A 125 -8.76 -6.97 5.60
C ILE A 125 -9.37 -7.60 6.84
N THR A 126 -9.04 -8.87 7.06
CA THR A 126 -9.42 -9.62 8.26
C THR A 126 -8.27 -9.67 9.26
N TYR A 127 -8.58 -9.66 10.54
CA TYR A 127 -7.62 -9.66 11.65
C TYR A 127 -7.80 -10.90 12.51
N ARG A 128 -6.71 -11.34 13.15
CA ARG A 128 -6.68 -12.47 14.09
C ARG A 128 -6.52 -11.97 15.51
N GLU A 129 -7.03 -12.77 16.45
CA GLU A 129 -6.81 -12.59 17.88
C GLU A 129 -5.31 -12.37 18.21
N GLU A 130 -5.02 -11.49 19.17
CA GLU A 130 -3.65 -11.12 19.54
C GLU A 130 -2.77 -12.31 19.94
N ASN A 131 -3.36 -13.33 20.58
CA ASN A 131 -2.69 -14.57 21.00
C ASN A 131 -2.13 -15.42 19.83
N LYS A 132 -2.55 -15.15 18.58
CA LYS A 132 -2.14 -15.86 17.37
C LYS A 132 -1.14 -15.10 16.53
N TRP A 133 -0.80 -13.87 16.87
CA TRP A 133 0.18 -13.08 16.11
C TRP A 133 1.54 -13.79 16.06
N GLY A 134 2.20 -13.74 14.90
CA GLY A 134 3.45 -14.49 14.66
C GLY A 134 3.29 -16.00 14.41
N THR A 135 2.12 -16.59 14.65
CA THR A 135 1.88 -18.02 14.36
C THR A 135 1.48 -18.26 12.90
N LYS A 136 1.66 -19.49 12.41
CA LYS A 136 1.22 -19.89 11.07
C LYS A 136 -0.29 -19.71 10.93
N ARG A 137 -0.70 -19.04 9.84
CA ARG A 137 -2.11 -18.82 9.47
C ARG A 137 -2.75 -20.10 8.95
N LYS A 138 -4.03 -20.27 9.23
CA LYS A 138 -4.86 -21.34 8.68
C LYS A 138 -5.96 -20.72 7.81
N VAL A 139 -5.75 -20.75 6.50
CA VAL A 139 -6.72 -20.35 5.48
C VAL A 139 -6.76 -21.48 4.45
N ASP A 140 -7.95 -21.96 4.13
CA ASP A 140 -8.16 -23.12 3.27
C ASP A 140 -8.07 -22.74 1.79
N ASP A 141 -7.06 -23.26 1.11
CA ASP A 141 -6.79 -22.94 -0.30
C ASP A 141 -7.95 -23.30 -1.24
N GLU A 142 -8.68 -24.38 -0.99
CA GLU A 142 -9.81 -24.76 -1.83
C GLU A 142 -10.98 -23.78 -1.70
N SER A 143 -11.23 -23.26 -0.50
CA SER A 143 -12.19 -22.18 -0.29
C SER A 143 -11.80 -20.91 -1.03
N VAL A 144 -10.51 -20.55 -1.05
CA VAL A 144 -9.99 -19.40 -1.81
C VAL A 144 -10.19 -19.61 -3.31
N LYS A 145 -9.80 -20.77 -3.84
CA LYS A 145 -10.00 -21.10 -5.27
C LYS A 145 -11.46 -21.13 -5.69
N ASN A 146 -12.36 -21.51 -4.79
CA ASN A 146 -13.80 -21.51 -5.06
C ASN A 146 -14.35 -20.08 -5.04
N MET A 147 -13.92 -19.26 -4.08
CA MET A 147 -14.28 -17.85 -4.02
C MET A 147 -13.79 -17.10 -5.27
N ASP A 148 -12.53 -17.30 -5.69
CA ASP A 148 -11.93 -16.65 -6.87
C ASP A 148 -12.73 -16.90 -8.17
N LYS A 149 -13.33 -18.09 -8.32
CA LYS A 149 -14.18 -18.42 -9.48
C LYS A 149 -15.56 -17.77 -9.45
N ILE A 150 -16.06 -17.43 -8.26
CA ILE A 150 -17.43 -16.94 -8.04
C ILE A 150 -17.43 -15.41 -8.00
N SER A 151 -16.41 -14.82 -7.39
CA SER A 151 -16.33 -13.38 -7.08
C SER A 151 -15.62 -12.63 -8.19
N ILE A 152 -16.38 -12.21 -9.22
CA ILE A 152 -15.86 -11.74 -10.50
C ILE A 152 -15.10 -10.41 -10.37
N SER A 153 -15.52 -9.51 -9.48
CA SER A 153 -14.82 -8.24 -9.26
C SER A 153 -13.59 -8.36 -8.36
N THR A 154 -13.30 -9.56 -7.83
CA THR A 154 -12.10 -9.77 -7.01
C THR A 154 -10.90 -10.15 -7.86
N PHE A 155 -9.70 -9.80 -7.39
CA PHE A 155 -8.47 -10.05 -8.14
C PHE A 155 -7.29 -10.36 -7.22
N ASP A 156 -6.22 -10.91 -7.80
CA ASP A 156 -5.01 -11.32 -7.08
C ASP A 156 -5.27 -12.29 -5.91
N ASN A 157 -6.27 -13.19 -6.02
CA ASN A 157 -6.66 -14.06 -4.91
C ASN A 157 -5.81 -15.33 -4.78
N TYR A 158 -5.56 -16.03 -5.88
CA TYR A 158 -4.79 -17.28 -5.91
C TYR A 158 -3.88 -17.36 -7.13
N ASP A 159 -2.62 -17.73 -6.90
CA ASP A 159 -1.68 -18.02 -7.98
C ASP A 159 -1.73 -19.52 -8.30
N TYR A 160 -2.49 -19.86 -9.34
CA TYR A 160 -2.65 -21.24 -9.81
C TYR A 160 -1.37 -21.83 -10.41
N LYS A 161 -0.46 -20.99 -10.92
CA LYS A 161 0.80 -21.47 -11.50
C LYS A 161 1.75 -21.95 -10.41
N ASN A 162 1.82 -21.20 -9.31
CA ASN A 162 2.73 -21.49 -8.19
C ASN A 162 2.05 -22.17 -7.00
N ASN A 163 0.76 -22.51 -7.11
CA ASN A 163 -0.07 -23.05 -6.02
C ASN A 163 0.04 -22.23 -4.73
N HIS A 164 -0.11 -20.91 -4.87
CA HIS A 164 0.14 -19.98 -3.77
C HIS A 164 -1.09 -19.12 -3.48
N ASN A 165 -1.54 -19.17 -2.23
CA ASN A 165 -2.60 -18.33 -1.71
C ASN A 165 -2.11 -16.89 -1.52
N ARG A 166 -2.65 -15.96 -2.31
CA ARG A 166 -2.20 -14.56 -2.36
C ARG A 166 -2.91 -13.67 -1.35
N LEU A 167 -4.03 -14.13 -0.79
CA LEU A 167 -4.75 -13.40 0.27
C LEU A 167 -3.96 -13.36 1.58
N VAL A 168 -3.07 -14.34 1.81
CA VAL A 168 -2.41 -14.60 3.10
C VAL A 168 -1.05 -13.89 3.17
N PRO A 169 -0.82 -12.97 4.12
CA PRO A 169 0.46 -12.31 4.25
C PRO A 169 1.54 -13.23 4.85
N ASN A 170 2.77 -13.06 4.36
CA ASN A 170 3.96 -13.80 4.80
C ASN A 170 4.76 -13.08 5.92
N SER A 171 4.09 -12.32 6.79
CA SER A 171 4.71 -11.59 7.90
C SER A 171 4.06 -11.99 9.24
N PRO A 172 4.71 -11.76 10.40
CA PRO A 172 4.12 -12.05 11.71
C PRO A 172 3.00 -11.08 12.13
N CYS A 173 2.42 -10.32 11.18
CA CYS A 173 1.46 -9.25 11.41
C CYS A 173 0.08 -9.76 11.90
N PRO A 174 -0.81 -8.87 12.37
CA PRO A 174 -2.15 -9.24 12.85
C PRO A 174 -3.14 -9.69 11.75
N ILE A 175 -2.87 -9.37 10.49
CA ILE A 175 -3.79 -9.66 9.37
C ILE A 175 -3.90 -11.18 9.18
N LEU A 176 -5.11 -11.72 9.06
CA LEU A 176 -5.37 -13.11 8.68
C LEU A 176 -5.27 -13.28 7.16
N TYR A 177 -6.10 -12.55 6.42
CA TYR A 177 -6.05 -12.45 4.97
C TYR A 177 -6.69 -11.14 4.49
N GLY A 178 -6.38 -10.72 3.27
CA GLY A 178 -7.01 -9.59 2.59
C GLY A 178 -7.62 -10.01 1.25
N ILE A 179 -8.84 -9.57 0.95
CA ILE A 179 -9.52 -9.78 -0.34
C ILE A 179 -9.62 -8.44 -1.06
N ARG A 180 -9.18 -8.38 -2.32
CA ARG A 180 -9.22 -7.16 -3.13
C ARG A 180 -10.28 -7.26 -4.20
N GLY A 181 -10.92 -6.14 -4.51
CA GLY A 181 -11.90 -6.10 -5.59
C GLY A 181 -12.47 -4.71 -5.85
N GLU A 182 -13.34 -4.62 -6.84
CA GLU A 182 -13.96 -3.35 -7.25
C GLU A 182 -15.34 -3.12 -6.61
N ASN A 183 -15.96 -4.16 -6.03
CA ASN A 183 -17.31 -4.09 -5.46
C ASN A 183 -17.35 -4.53 -3.99
N GLU A 184 -17.80 -3.62 -3.11
CA GLU A 184 -17.86 -3.83 -1.66
C GLU A 184 -18.80 -4.99 -1.25
N GLU A 185 -19.99 -5.07 -1.87
CA GLU A 185 -20.96 -6.13 -1.57
C GLU A 185 -20.43 -7.50 -1.99
N GLU A 186 -19.69 -7.56 -3.10
CA GLU A 186 -19.01 -8.78 -3.52
C GLU A 186 -17.86 -9.16 -2.60
N LEU A 187 -17.11 -8.20 -2.03
CA LEU A 187 -16.10 -8.48 -1.01
C LEU A 187 -16.70 -9.12 0.25
N ILE A 188 -17.87 -8.66 0.70
CA ILE A 188 -18.57 -9.28 1.84
C ILE A 188 -19.02 -10.71 1.51
N ARG A 189 -19.53 -10.93 0.30
CA ARG A 189 -19.89 -12.28 -0.17
C ARG A 189 -18.63 -13.16 -0.26
N ALA A 190 -17.55 -12.67 -0.85
CA ALA A 190 -16.27 -13.37 -0.95
C ALA A 190 -15.73 -13.77 0.43
N TYR A 191 -15.76 -12.84 1.39
CA TYR A 191 -15.40 -13.09 2.79
C TYR A 191 -16.17 -14.28 3.38
N SER A 192 -17.50 -14.35 3.16
CA SER A 192 -18.32 -15.47 3.66
C SER A 192 -18.00 -16.84 3.07
N LEU A 193 -17.33 -16.88 1.90
CA LEU A 193 -16.96 -18.13 1.21
C LEU A 193 -15.63 -18.70 1.71
N ILE A 194 -14.77 -17.85 2.29
CA ILE A 194 -13.46 -18.25 2.77
C ILE A 194 -13.58 -19.05 4.06
N LYS A 195 -12.92 -20.22 4.10
CA LYS A 195 -12.75 -21.02 5.29
C LYS A 195 -11.38 -20.74 5.89
N SER A 196 -11.36 -20.25 7.12
CA SER A 196 -10.14 -19.99 7.87
C SER A 196 -10.33 -20.39 9.32
N GLU A 197 -9.28 -20.22 10.12
CA GLU A 197 -9.48 -20.03 11.56
C GLU A 197 -10.33 -18.80 11.87
N ALA A 198 -10.74 -18.67 13.15
CA ALA A 198 -11.55 -17.56 13.63
C ALA A 198 -10.95 -16.19 13.26
N VAL A 199 -11.81 -15.38 12.64
CA VAL A 199 -11.61 -13.95 12.37
C VAL A 199 -12.03 -13.21 13.64
N ASP A 200 -11.16 -12.33 14.13
CA ASP A 200 -11.41 -11.48 15.29
C ASP A 200 -12.24 -10.26 14.86
N ASP A 201 -11.76 -9.57 13.83
CA ASP A 201 -12.40 -8.40 13.22
C ASP A 201 -12.10 -8.31 11.74
N PHE A 202 -12.84 -7.48 11.01
CA PHE A 202 -12.53 -7.12 9.63
C PHE A 202 -12.91 -5.67 9.32
N LEU A 203 -12.24 -5.07 8.34
CA LEU A 203 -12.51 -3.74 7.83
C LEU A 203 -12.39 -3.72 6.31
N ILE A 204 -13.26 -2.97 5.64
CA ILE A 204 -13.13 -2.65 4.22
C ILE A 204 -12.45 -1.30 4.09
N PHE A 205 -11.35 -1.26 3.34
CA PHE A 205 -10.63 -0.04 3.00
C PHE A 205 -10.90 0.36 1.56
N GLU A 206 -11.07 1.65 1.32
CA GLU A 206 -10.91 2.24 -0.02
C GLU A 206 -9.42 2.43 -0.32
N THR A 207 -8.96 2.07 -1.52
CA THR A 207 -7.52 1.95 -1.79
C THR A 207 -7.15 2.31 -3.23
N ASN A 208 -5.92 2.78 -3.42
CA ASN A 208 -5.29 3.03 -4.72
C ASN A 208 -4.54 1.77 -5.25
N GLN A 209 -4.93 0.59 -4.82
CA GLN A 209 -4.28 -0.66 -5.24
C GLN A 209 -4.88 -1.11 -6.57
N GLY A 210 -4.05 -1.64 -7.47
CA GLY A 210 -4.52 -2.08 -8.79
C GLY A 210 -4.84 -0.95 -9.76
N THR A 211 -4.56 0.31 -9.43
CA THR A 211 -4.90 1.49 -10.26
C THR A 211 -3.74 2.05 -11.07
N ASP A 212 -2.52 1.50 -10.92
CA ASP A 212 -1.30 1.98 -11.59
C ASP A 212 -0.94 3.47 -11.35
N GLU A 213 -1.50 4.14 -10.33
CA GLU A 213 -1.28 5.57 -10.06
C GLU A 213 0.19 5.97 -9.81
N HIS A 214 1.06 4.99 -9.52
CA HIS A 214 2.50 5.17 -9.34
C HIS A 214 3.29 5.21 -10.65
N LEU A 215 2.68 4.84 -11.79
CA LEU A 215 3.32 4.82 -13.09
C LEU A 215 3.33 6.21 -13.73
N GLN A 216 4.46 6.57 -14.33
CA GLN A 216 4.63 7.83 -15.05
C GLN A 216 5.28 7.61 -16.42
N LYS A 217 4.74 8.27 -17.46
CA LYS A 217 5.33 8.22 -18.79
C LYS A 217 6.55 9.13 -18.85
N LYS A 218 7.70 8.60 -19.27
CA LYS A 218 8.95 9.36 -19.40
C LYS A 218 9.74 8.92 -20.61
N ASN A 219 10.56 9.83 -21.15
CA ASN A 219 11.64 9.46 -22.07
C ASN A 219 12.79 8.84 -21.28
N ILE A 220 13.65 8.08 -21.96
CA ILE A 220 14.70 7.32 -21.30
C ILE A 220 15.66 8.20 -20.48
N ASP A 221 16.08 9.35 -21.00
CA ASP A 221 17.03 10.23 -20.29
C ASP A 221 16.42 10.93 -19.06
N ASP A 222 15.09 11.01 -18.98
CA ASP A 222 14.38 11.68 -17.87
C ASP A 222 14.14 10.74 -16.68
N ILE A 223 14.40 9.44 -16.84
CA ILE A 223 14.18 8.42 -15.81
C ILE A 223 15.17 8.62 -14.67
N GLN A 224 14.66 8.78 -13.45
CA GLN A 224 15.48 8.84 -12.25
C GLN A 224 15.38 7.55 -11.44
N PRO A 225 16.40 7.23 -10.62
CA PRO A 225 16.29 6.17 -9.64
C PRO A 225 15.06 6.35 -8.74
N TYR A 226 14.49 5.24 -8.28
CA TYR A 226 13.34 5.19 -7.38
C TYR A 226 11.99 5.63 -7.99
N GLU A 227 11.88 5.60 -9.32
CA GLU A 227 10.64 5.87 -10.05
C GLU A 227 10.10 4.60 -10.74
N SER A 228 8.78 4.50 -10.86
CA SER A 228 8.15 3.51 -11.75
C SER A 228 7.68 4.20 -13.02
N VAL A 229 8.18 3.76 -14.16
CA VAL A 229 7.99 4.47 -15.43
C VAL A 229 7.40 3.57 -16.52
N ILE A 230 6.64 4.20 -17.42
CA ILE A 230 6.26 3.64 -18.71
C ILE A 230 7.12 4.35 -19.76
N THR A 231 7.94 3.60 -20.48
CA THR A 231 8.80 4.11 -21.56
C THR A 231 8.75 3.19 -22.75
N GLU A 232 8.95 3.74 -23.94
CA GLU A 232 9.02 2.99 -25.20
C GLU A 232 10.42 3.12 -25.79
N GLY A 233 10.90 2.08 -26.47
CA GLY A 233 12.23 2.09 -27.08
C GLY A 233 12.51 0.87 -27.93
N GLN A 234 13.49 0.97 -28.82
CA GLN A 234 13.95 -0.12 -29.66
C GLN A 234 14.97 -0.98 -28.90
N VAL A 235 14.82 -2.30 -28.95
CA VAL A 235 15.78 -3.24 -28.36
C VAL A 235 17.09 -3.17 -29.15
N ILE A 236 18.18 -2.77 -28.50
CA ILE A 236 19.50 -2.64 -29.14
C ILE A 236 20.46 -3.81 -28.85
N LYS A 237 20.16 -4.60 -27.82
CA LYS A 237 20.93 -5.79 -27.44
C LYS A 237 19.96 -6.93 -27.21
N ASN A 238 20.27 -8.08 -27.82
CA ASN A 238 19.50 -9.30 -27.61
C ASN A 238 19.46 -9.64 -26.11
N PRO A 239 18.31 -10.11 -25.60
CA PRO A 239 18.19 -10.52 -24.22
C PRO A 239 19.19 -11.62 -23.87
N ARG A 240 19.86 -11.50 -22.72
CA ARG A 240 20.75 -12.53 -22.17
C ARG A 240 20.31 -12.94 -20.78
N THR A 241 20.32 -14.24 -20.52
CA THR A 241 20.05 -14.79 -19.19
C THR A 241 21.32 -14.77 -18.35
N ILE A 242 21.23 -14.30 -17.11
CA ILE A 242 22.31 -14.33 -16.11
C ILE A 242 21.98 -15.32 -14.99
N GLU A 243 22.97 -15.60 -14.14
CA GLU A 243 22.80 -16.44 -12.95
C GLU A 243 21.64 -15.93 -12.08
N GLY A 244 20.81 -16.86 -11.58
CA GLY A 244 19.55 -16.54 -10.90
C GLY A 244 18.32 -16.45 -11.81
N GLY A 245 18.47 -16.64 -13.14
CA GLY A 245 17.35 -16.70 -14.08
C GLY A 245 16.81 -15.34 -14.53
N HIS A 246 17.54 -14.25 -14.23
CA HIS A 246 17.22 -12.92 -14.71
C HIS A 246 17.59 -12.75 -16.18
N VAL A 247 16.73 -12.12 -16.97
CA VAL A 247 16.96 -11.79 -18.37
C VAL A 247 17.23 -10.30 -18.48
N ILE A 248 18.41 -9.93 -18.97
CA ILE A 248 18.81 -8.53 -19.14
C ILE A 248 18.92 -8.15 -20.61
N PHE A 249 18.41 -6.97 -20.94
CA PHE A 249 18.45 -6.38 -22.27
C PHE A 249 18.59 -4.86 -22.17
N SER A 250 18.64 -4.17 -23.30
CA SER A 250 18.69 -2.71 -23.31
C SER A 250 17.82 -2.16 -24.41
N ILE A 251 17.12 -1.06 -24.11
CA ILE A 251 16.27 -0.33 -25.05
C ILE A 251 16.79 1.08 -25.22
N LYS A 252 16.59 1.63 -26.42
CA LYS A 252 17.02 2.97 -26.81
C LYS A 252 15.85 3.73 -27.45
N ASP A 253 15.72 5.01 -27.14
CA ASP A 253 14.82 5.95 -27.81
C ASP A 253 15.63 7.12 -28.42
N SER A 254 14.97 8.21 -28.81
CA SER A 254 15.67 9.38 -29.35
C SER A 254 16.47 10.17 -28.31
N THR A 255 16.20 9.94 -27.02
CA THR A 255 16.86 10.62 -25.91
C THR A 255 18.05 9.80 -25.42
N GLY A 256 17.84 8.53 -25.10
CA GLY A 256 18.78 7.79 -24.26
C GLY A 256 18.79 6.29 -24.47
N LEU A 257 19.61 5.63 -23.64
CA LEU A 257 19.76 4.19 -23.55
C LEU A 257 19.60 3.73 -22.10
N ILE A 258 18.74 2.74 -21.85
CA ILE A 258 18.56 2.16 -20.52
C ILE A 258 18.64 0.64 -20.53
N GLY A 259 19.19 0.08 -19.45
CA GLY A 259 19.18 -1.35 -19.17
C GLY A 259 17.85 -1.78 -18.55
N ALA A 260 17.28 -2.88 -19.02
CA ALA A 260 16.08 -3.48 -18.47
C ALA A 260 16.38 -4.91 -18.01
N THR A 261 15.69 -5.33 -16.93
CA THR A 261 15.79 -6.68 -16.38
C THR A 261 14.40 -7.26 -16.22
N ALA A 262 14.15 -8.45 -16.76
CA ALA A 262 12.98 -9.25 -16.50
C ALA A 262 13.38 -10.47 -15.67
N SER A 263 12.80 -10.62 -14.49
CA SER A 263 12.99 -11.81 -13.67
C SER A 263 11.96 -12.85 -14.06
N VAL A 264 12.41 -13.96 -14.65
CA VAL A 264 11.54 -15.12 -14.82
C VAL A 264 11.61 -15.87 -13.50
N ALA A 265 10.57 -15.79 -12.67
CA ALA A 265 10.43 -16.70 -11.55
C ALA A 265 10.30 -18.11 -12.14
N TRP A 266 11.39 -18.87 -12.13
CA TRP A 266 11.35 -20.29 -12.39
C TRP A 266 10.60 -20.93 -11.22
N SER A 267 9.46 -21.53 -11.56
CA SER A 267 8.58 -22.32 -10.69
C SER A 267 9.32 -23.49 -10.07
#